data_AF-A0A401QJ13-F1
#
_entry.id   AF-A0A401QJ13-F1
#
_cell.length_a   1.000
_cell.length_b   1.000
_cell.length_c   1.000
_cell.angle_alpha   90.00
_cell.angle_beta   90.00
_cell.angle_gamma   90.00
#
_symmetry.space_group_name_H-M   'P 1'
#
loop_
_entity.id
_entity.type
_entity.pdbx_description
1 polymer ?
#
loop_
_entity_poly.entity_id
_entity_poly.type
_entity_poly.pdbx_seq_one_letter_code
_entity_poly.pdbx_strand_id
1 'polypeptide(L)'
;MAEVEPLPSGWEKRMSRKSGRIYFFNHITNRSQWERPKAGGSYNSVEPDKVRCSHLLVKHNQSRRPSSWRQEEIFWKRPDAEDI
;
A
#
# COMPACT_ATOMS: atom_id res chain seq x y z
N MET A 1 -8.58 -13.95 29.58
CA MET A 1 -8.89 -12.98 28.51
C MET A 1 -7.69 -12.96 27.60
N ALA A 2 -7.83 -13.29 26.31
CA ALA A 2 -6.68 -13.31 25.40
C ALA A 2 -6.20 -11.88 25.18
N GLU A 3 -4.98 -11.57 25.63
CA GLU A 3 -4.26 -10.33 25.39
C GLU A 3 -4.23 -10.06 23.87
N VAL A 4 -5.05 -9.13 23.39
CA VAL A 4 -5.02 -8.71 21.99
C VAL A 4 -3.88 -7.71 21.86
N GLU A 5 -2.68 -8.18 21.54
CA GLU A 5 -1.52 -7.32 21.28
C GLU A 5 -1.91 -6.19 20.30
N PRO A 6 -1.61 -4.91 20.58
CA PRO A 6 -1.98 -3.81 19.69
C PRO A 6 -1.38 -4.01 18.29
N LEU A 7 -2.12 -3.61 17.24
CA LEU A 7 -1.58 -3.66 15.88
C LEU A 7 -0.38 -2.71 15.74
N PRO A 8 0.61 -3.02 14.90
CA PRO A 8 1.72 -2.12 14.65
C PRO A 8 1.23 -0.79 14.05
N SER A 9 2.01 0.28 14.23
CA SER A 9 1.68 1.60 13.67
C SER A 9 1.39 1.51 12.15
N GLY A 10 0.39 2.25 11.70
CA GLY A 10 -0.07 2.23 10.32
C GLY A 10 -1.09 1.12 10.00
N TRP A 11 -1.24 0.09 10.83
CA TRP A 11 -2.14 -1.04 10.56
C TRP A 11 -3.51 -0.90 11.22
N GLU A 12 -4.55 -1.27 10.46
CA GLU A 12 -5.95 -1.25 10.87
C GLU A 12 -6.63 -2.58 10.54
N LYS A 13 -7.48 -3.07 11.44
CA LYS A 13 -8.32 -4.25 11.18
C LYS A 13 -9.60 -3.82 10.45
N ARG A 14 -9.84 -4.34 9.25
CA ARG A 14 -11.03 -4.05 8.45
C ARG A 14 -11.79 -5.32 8.08
N MET A 15 -13.05 -5.15 7.65
CA MET A 15 -13.89 -6.21 7.13
C MET A 15 -14.10 -6.02 5.63
N SER A 16 -13.89 -7.08 4.85
CA SER A 16 -14.11 -7.05 3.40
C SER A 16 -15.59 -6.91 3.10
N ARG A 17 -15.96 -5.90 2.30
CA ARG A 17 -17.36 -5.70 1.86
C ARG A 17 -17.89 -6.87 1.02
N LYS A 18 -17.00 -7.58 0.30
CA LYS A 18 -17.37 -8.68 -0.60
C LYS A 18 -17.50 -10.02 0.11
N SER A 19 -16.57 -10.33 1.02
CA SER A 19 -16.47 -11.66 1.64
C SER A 19 -16.83 -11.70 3.13
N GLY A 20 -17.05 -10.55 3.77
CA GLY A 20 -17.25 -10.47 5.23
C GLY A 20 -16.01 -10.88 6.05
N ARG A 21 -14.91 -11.26 5.40
CA ARG A 21 -13.70 -11.73 6.06
C ARG A 21 -12.88 -10.55 6.57
N ILE A 22 -12.31 -10.72 7.76
CA ILE A 22 -11.38 -9.76 8.35
C ILE A 22 -10.08 -9.76 7.55
N TYR A 23 -9.55 -8.57 7.28
CA TYR A 23 -8.22 -8.34 6.73
C TYR A 23 -7.55 -7.18 7.49
N PHE A 24 -6.25 -7.04 7.33
CA PHE A 24 -5.44 -5.97 7.91
C PHE A 24 -4.98 -5.03 6.81
N PHE A 25 -5.18 -3.73 7.00
CA PHE A 25 -4.85 -2.68 6.05
C PHE A 25 -3.83 -1.74 6.66
N ASN A 26 -2.72 -1.53 5.96
CA ASN A 26 -1.75 -0.51 6.30
C ASN A 26 -2.07 0.79 5.55
N HIS A 27 -2.50 1.83 6.26
CA HIS A 27 -2.87 3.11 5.65
C HIS A 27 -1.67 3.97 5.22
N ILE A 28 -0.47 3.66 5.70
CA ILE A 28 0.77 4.34 5.31
C ILE A 28 1.23 3.81 3.94
N THR A 29 1.25 2.49 3.78
CA THR A 29 1.72 1.84 2.54
C THR A 29 0.60 1.46 1.58
N ASN A 30 -0.66 1.71 1.94
CA ASN A 30 -1.86 1.24 1.23
C ASN A 30 -1.87 -0.26 0.92
N ARG A 31 -1.26 -1.09 1.79
CA ARG A 31 -1.20 -2.55 1.59
C ARG A 31 -2.29 -3.25 2.40
N SER A 32 -2.89 -4.28 1.83
CA SER A 32 -3.82 -5.17 2.52
C SER A 32 -3.23 -6.59 2.62
N GLN A 33 -3.48 -7.26 3.74
CA GLN A 33 -3.09 -8.67 3.94
C GLN A 33 -4.11 -9.39 4.84
N TRP A 34 -4.16 -10.71 4.75
CA TRP A 34 -5.11 -11.53 5.52
C TRP A 34 -4.58 -11.87 6.91
N GLU A 35 -3.26 -12.06 7.03
CA GLU A 35 -2.57 -12.41 8.25
C GLU A 35 -2.37 -11.18 9.14
N ARG A 36 -2.53 -11.34 10.46
CA ARG A 36 -2.25 -10.25 11.40
C ARG A 36 -0.78 -9.85 11.30
N PRO A 37 -0.46 -8.56 11.03
CA PRO A 37 0.91 -8.10 11.05
C PRO A 37 1.47 -8.32 12.47
N LYS A 38 2.60 -9.01 12.57
CA LYS A 38 3.25 -9.24 13.86
C LYS A 38 3.82 -7.92 14.35
N ALA A 39 3.69 -7.63 15.65
CA ALA A 39 4.50 -6.60 16.32
C ALA A 39 6.01 -6.96 16.29
N GLY A 40 6.33 -8.22 15.97
CA GLY A 40 7.67 -8.77 15.89
C GLY A 40 8.40 -8.44 14.58
N GLY A 41 8.91 -7.23 14.53
CA GLY A 41 10.17 -6.91 13.88
C GLY A 41 10.76 -5.77 14.68
N SER A 42 11.74 -6.05 15.51
CA SER A 42 12.55 -5.06 16.22
C SER A 42 13.30 -4.17 15.22
N TYR A 43 12.61 -3.32 14.48
CA TYR A 43 13.20 -2.07 14.08
C TYR A 43 13.03 -1.18 15.31
N ASN A 44 14.15 -0.82 15.93
CA ASN A 44 14.19 0.20 16.96
C ASN A 44 13.34 1.40 16.53
N SER A 45 12.86 2.22 17.45
CA SER A 45 12.07 3.44 17.23
C SER A 45 12.77 4.53 16.38
N VAL A 46 13.72 4.15 15.55
CA VAL A 46 14.53 4.92 14.62
C VAL A 46 14.10 4.49 13.22
N GLU A 47 13.33 5.35 12.56
CA GLU A 47 13.11 5.22 11.12
C GLU A 47 14.47 5.15 10.41
N PRO A 48 14.67 4.22 9.47
CA PRO A 48 15.97 4.08 8.81
C PRO A 48 16.31 5.37 8.03
N ASP A 49 17.53 5.87 8.21
CA ASP A 49 18.06 7.06 7.49
C ASP A 49 17.94 6.90 5.96
N LYS A 50 18.09 5.66 5.46
CA LYS A 50 17.98 5.33 4.03
C LYS A 50 17.26 4.02 3.81
N VAL A 51 16.35 4.03 2.84
CA VAL A 51 15.62 2.85 2.37
C VAL A 51 15.94 2.59 0.91
N ARG A 52 16.11 1.32 0.53
CA ARG A 52 16.16 0.89 -0.87
C ARG A 52 14.76 0.41 -1.25
N CYS A 53 14.21 1.00 -2.31
CA CYS A 53 12.91 0.63 -2.83
C CYS A 53 12.97 0.49 -4.37
N SER A 54 12.17 -0.45 -4.88
CA SER A 54 11.82 -0.53 -6.29
C SER A 54 10.35 -0.14 -6.41
N HIS A 55 10.00 0.64 -7.44
CA HIS A 55 8.61 1.03 -7.68
C HIS A 55 8.25 0.82 -9.16
N LEU A 56 7.01 0.40 -9.39
CA LEU A 56 6.42 0.28 -10.71
C LEU A 56 5.50 1.47 -10.92
N LEU A 57 5.89 2.39 -11.81
CA LEU A 57 5.08 3.57 -12.12
C LEU A 57 4.16 3.29 -13.32
N VAL A 58 2.86 3.41 -13.09
CA VAL A 58 1.83 3.49 -14.14
C VAL A 58 1.42 4.96 -14.27
N LYS A 59 1.53 5.53 -15.48
CA LYS A 59 1.15 6.92 -15.76
C LYS A 59 -0.26 6.97 -16.37
N HIS A 60 -0.89 8.13 -16.25
CA HIS A 60 -2.20 8.46 -16.81
C HIS A 60 -2.18 9.88 -17.40
N ASN A 61 -3.22 10.30 -18.13
CA ASN A 61 -3.25 11.59 -18.84
C ASN A 61 -3.14 12.84 -17.95
N GLN A 62 -3.54 12.75 -16.68
CA GLN A 62 -3.36 13.79 -15.67
C GLN A 62 -2.02 13.71 -14.93
N SER A 63 -1.12 12.78 -15.29
CA SER A 63 0.23 12.76 -14.76
C SER A 63 0.94 14.07 -15.13
N ARG A 64 1.77 14.64 -14.22
CA ARG A 64 2.49 15.90 -14.46
C ARG A 64 3.26 15.95 -15.79
N ARG A 65 3.73 14.78 -16.23
CA ARG A 65 4.36 14.56 -17.54
C ARG A 65 3.76 13.28 -18.14
N PRO A 66 2.69 13.39 -18.96
CA PRO A 66 1.98 12.25 -19.53
C PRO A 66 2.74 11.68 -20.74
N SER A 67 4.03 11.41 -20.55
CA SER A 67 4.97 10.89 -21.55
C SER A 67 6.06 10.06 -20.87
N SER A 68 6.54 9.00 -21.50
CA SER A 68 7.61 8.13 -20.98
C SER A 68 8.38 7.49 -22.12
N TRP A 69 9.50 6.83 -21.81
CA TRP A 69 10.25 6.05 -22.79
C TRP A 69 9.42 4.93 -23.44
N ARG A 70 8.34 4.47 -22.78
CA ARG A 70 7.43 3.45 -23.32
C ARG A 70 6.38 4.03 -24.26
N GLN A 71 5.97 5.29 -24.06
CA GLN A 71 4.88 5.95 -24.78
C GLN A 71 5.08 7.47 -24.76
N GLU A 72 5.17 8.10 -25.92
CA GLU A 72 5.38 9.55 -26.05
C GLU A 72 4.19 10.36 -25.50
N GLU A 73 2.95 9.93 -25.76
CA GLU A 73 1.74 10.55 -25.21
C GLU A 73 0.86 9.48 -24.54
N ILE A 74 0.41 9.78 -23.31
CA ILE A 74 -0.36 8.85 -22.47
C ILE A 74 -1.79 9.35 -22.34
N PHE A 75 -2.72 8.66 -23.00
CA PHE A 75 -4.13 9.05 -23.11
C PHE A 75 -5.04 8.45 -22.04
N TRP A 76 -4.62 7.36 -21.39
CA TRP A 76 -5.44 6.61 -20.42
C TRP A 76 -5.96 7.51 -19.31
N LYS A 77 -7.24 7.36 -18.96
CA LYS A 77 -7.84 8.13 -17.86
C LYS A 77 -7.35 7.55 -16.52
N ARG A 78 -7.30 8.39 -15.48
CA ARG A 78 -6.88 7.99 -14.13
C ARG A 78 -7.57 6.71 -13.61
N PRO A 79 -8.91 6.55 -13.70
CA PRO A 79 -9.60 5.34 -13.21
C PRO A 79 -9.11 4.04 -13.87
N ASP A 80 -8.71 4.08 -15.15
CA ASP A 80 -8.16 2.89 -15.83
C ASP A 80 -6.76 2.52 -15.32
N ALA A 81 -5.99 3.50 -14.85
CA ALA A 81 -4.65 3.27 -14.31
C ALA A 81 -4.66 2.74 -12.86
N GLU A 82 -5.79 2.90 -12.16
CA GLU A 82 -5.98 2.44 -10.77
C GLU A 82 -6.42 0.96 -10.70
N ASP A 83 -6.87 0.39 -11.82
CA ASP A 83 -7.33 -1.01 -11.94
C ASP A 83 -6.22 -1.99 -12.37
N ILE A 84 -4.99 -1.49 -12.62
CA ILE A 84 -3.81 -2.27 -13.04
C ILE A 84 -3.01 -2.82 -11.84
#